data_AF-A0A1Y3ASY4-F1
#
_entry.id   AF-A0A1Y3ASY4-F1
#
_cell.length_a   1.000
_cell.length_b   1.000
_cell.length_c   1.000
_cell.angle_alpha   90.00
_cell.angle_beta   90.00
_cell.angle_gamma   90.00
#
_symmetry.space_group_name_H-M   'P 1'
#
loop_
_entity.id
_entity.type
_entity.pdbx_description
1 polymer ?
#
loop_
_entity_poly.entity_id
_entity_poly.type
_entity_poly.pdbx_seq_one_letter_code
_entity_poly.pdbx_strand_id
1 'polypeptide(L)'
;MDPVELLQRLIKRADELINESKTTLEQYRIDRNYFTSSLEKELTALIKYNEHLKKEMEDIDSNNPFFREFVYKAEMDVAKTMGRIHEIMYLGEKGTDPNYVQLLHLMDALKTRAYADIGNLFMHGKADQAQTIKDEILQIEELERQLKSTNFNLTPETAEQFVEKMLEHERHLEEELYKIEQDN
;
A
#
# COMPACT_ATOMS: atom_id res chain seq x y z
N MET A 1 12.64 -14.81 -17.28
CA MET A 1 13.13 -13.43 -17.33
C MET A 1 14.40 -13.38 -16.49
N ASP A 2 15.43 -12.69 -16.97
CA ASP A 2 16.68 -12.52 -16.23
C ASP A 2 16.41 -11.65 -14.98
N PRO A 3 16.82 -12.05 -13.76
CA PRO A 3 16.64 -11.25 -12.55
C PRO A 3 17.24 -9.83 -12.65
N VAL A 4 18.33 -9.64 -13.41
CA VAL A 4 18.91 -8.30 -13.64
C VAL A 4 17.96 -7.43 -14.45
N GLU A 5 17.41 -7.97 -15.54
CA GLU A 5 16.43 -7.27 -16.39
C GLU A 5 15.15 -6.95 -15.63
N LEU A 6 14.70 -7.87 -14.76
CA LEU A 6 13.55 -7.65 -13.90
C LEU A 6 13.79 -6.50 -12.92
N LEU A 7 14.94 -6.50 -12.23
CA LEU A 7 15.30 -5.43 -11.30
C LEU A 7 15.37 -4.06 -12.00
N GLN A 8 16.01 -3.98 -13.17
CA GLN A 8 16.06 -2.76 -13.98
C GLN A 8 14.66 -2.25 -14.36
N ARG A 9 13.76 -3.18 -14.73
CA ARG A 9 12.38 -2.83 -15.08
C ARG A 9 11.59 -2.33 -13.88
N LEU A 10 11.80 -2.90 -12.70
CA LEU A 10 11.17 -2.43 -11.46
C LEU A 10 11.63 -1.02 -11.12
N ILE A 11 12.93 -0.77 -11.16
CA ILE A 11 13.52 0.56 -10.90
C ILE A 11 12.94 1.60 -11.85
N LYS A 12 12.89 1.27 -13.15
CA LYS A 12 12.34 2.17 -14.17
C LYS A 12 10.87 2.51 -13.91
N ARG A 13 10.04 1.50 -13.59
CA ARG A 13 8.62 1.69 -13.29
C ARG A 13 8.40 2.53 -12.03
N ALA A 14 9.20 2.29 -10.99
CA ALA A 14 9.17 3.08 -9.78
C ALA A 14 9.55 4.55 -10.07
N ASP A 15 10.59 4.81 -10.87
CA ASP A 15 10.97 6.17 -11.28
C ASP A 15 9.85 6.88 -12.06
N GLU A 16 9.18 6.17 -12.98
CA GLU A 16 8.03 6.70 -13.73
C GLU A 16 6.91 7.13 -12.77
N LEU A 17 6.50 6.25 -11.85
CA LEU A 17 5.45 6.55 -10.88
C LEU A 17 5.84 7.66 -9.90
N ILE A 18 7.11 7.70 -9.44
CA ILE A 18 7.61 8.76 -8.55
C ILE A 18 7.42 10.13 -9.22
N ASN A 19 7.74 10.24 -10.51
CA ASN A 19 7.58 11.50 -11.24
C ASN A 19 6.11 11.88 -11.40
N GLU A 20 5.26 10.94 -11.78
CA GLU A 20 3.82 11.14 -11.89
C GLU A 20 3.20 11.60 -10.55
N SER A 21 3.56 10.92 -9.46
CA SER A 21 3.05 11.18 -8.12
C SER A 21 3.47 12.55 -7.59
N LYS A 22 4.68 13.03 -7.91
CA LYS A 22 5.14 14.38 -7.54
C LYS A 22 4.25 15.44 -8.19
N THR A 23 3.95 15.28 -9.48
CA THR A 23 3.06 16.19 -10.20
C THR A 23 1.65 16.15 -9.62
N THR A 24 1.09 14.97 -9.37
CA THR A 24 -0.24 14.84 -8.77
C THR A 24 -0.30 15.41 -7.36
N LEU A 25 0.75 15.23 -6.55
CA LEU A 25 0.84 15.81 -5.22
C LEU A 25 0.83 17.34 -5.24
N GLU A 26 1.57 17.97 -6.17
CA GLU A 26 1.53 19.42 -6.34
C GLU A 26 0.13 19.91 -6.73
N GLN A 27 -0.53 19.20 -7.65
CA GLN A 27 -1.91 19.50 -8.05
C GLN A 27 -2.87 19.36 -6.86
N TYR A 28 -2.74 18.30 -6.08
CA TYR A 28 -3.53 18.08 -4.86
C TYR A 28 -3.34 19.17 -3.82
N ARG A 29 -2.11 19.67 -3.62
CA ARG A 29 -1.85 20.80 -2.73
C ARG A 29 -2.55 22.07 -3.21
N ILE A 30 -2.56 22.33 -4.51
CA ILE A 30 -3.28 23.47 -5.12
C ILE A 30 -4.78 23.33 -4.88
N ASP A 31 -5.32 22.14 -5.13
CA ASP A 31 -6.74 21.82 -4.99
C ASP A 31 -7.18 21.63 -3.53
N ARG A 32 -6.25 21.77 -2.57
CA ARG A 32 -6.44 21.54 -1.13
C ARG A 32 -7.02 20.15 -0.82
N ASN A 33 -6.53 19.17 -1.56
CA ASN A 33 -6.88 17.77 -1.38
C ASN A 33 -6.22 17.21 -0.09
N TYR A 34 -6.96 16.44 0.67
CA TYR A 34 -6.55 15.86 1.95
C TYR A 34 -5.67 14.60 1.78
N PHE A 35 -5.60 14.03 0.58
CA PHE A 35 -4.70 12.90 0.28
C PHE A 35 -3.22 13.29 0.20
N THR A 36 -2.88 14.58 0.34
CA THR A 36 -1.50 15.07 0.22
C THR A 36 -0.58 14.41 1.25
N SER A 37 -0.98 14.37 2.53
CA SER A 37 -0.22 13.73 3.61
C SER A 37 0.04 12.24 3.33
N SER A 38 -0.99 11.54 2.88
CA SER A 38 -0.94 10.10 2.57
C SER A 38 -0.07 9.80 1.36
N LEU A 39 -0.26 10.56 0.27
CA LEU A 39 0.55 10.43 -0.95
C LEU A 39 2.02 10.76 -0.68
N GLU A 40 2.32 11.77 0.14
CA GLU A 40 3.69 12.13 0.54
C GLU A 40 4.41 11.00 1.27
N LYS A 41 3.70 10.33 2.18
CA LYS A 41 4.25 9.21 2.96
C LYS A 41 4.62 8.03 2.06
N GLU A 42 3.69 7.57 1.22
CA GLU A 42 3.93 6.43 0.31
C GLU A 42 4.96 6.79 -0.77
N LEU A 43 4.92 8.00 -1.31
CA LEU A 43 5.92 8.50 -2.26
C LEU A 43 7.32 8.50 -1.64
N THR A 44 7.45 8.94 -0.38
CA THR A 44 8.75 8.92 0.34
C THR A 44 9.25 7.51 0.54
N ALA A 45 8.36 6.56 0.86
CA ALA A 45 8.72 5.14 0.98
C ALA A 45 9.23 4.58 -0.35
N LEU A 46 8.50 4.83 -1.45
CA LEU A 46 8.91 4.38 -2.78
C LEU A 46 10.23 5.00 -3.21
N ILE A 47 10.48 6.28 -2.95
CA ILE A 47 11.76 6.94 -3.25
C ILE A 47 12.91 6.25 -2.54
N LYS A 48 12.81 6.07 -1.22
CA LYS A 48 13.87 5.43 -0.42
C LYS A 48 14.14 4.01 -0.87
N TYR A 49 13.08 3.25 -1.15
CA TYR A 49 13.22 1.87 -1.58
C TYR A 49 13.82 1.78 -2.99
N ASN A 50 13.39 2.63 -3.91
CA ASN A 50 13.95 2.67 -5.27
C ASN A 50 15.43 3.09 -5.28
N GLU A 51 15.84 4.02 -4.41
CA GLU A 51 17.26 4.35 -4.20
C GLU A 51 18.06 3.15 -3.68
N HIS A 52 17.51 2.38 -2.75
CA HIS A 52 18.13 1.14 -2.28
C HIS A 52 18.29 0.12 -3.42
N LEU A 53 17.25 -0.11 -4.23
CA LEU A 53 17.32 -1.02 -5.37
C LEU A 53 18.36 -0.60 -6.41
N LYS A 54 18.49 0.71 -6.70
CA LYS A 54 19.53 1.24 -7.59
C LYS A 54 20.93 0.93 -7.07
N LYS A 55 21.16 1.13 -5.77
CA LYS A 55 22.45 0.84 -5.14
C LYS A 55 22.76 -0.67 -5.17
N GLU A 56 21.79 -1.50 -4.79
CA GLU A 56 21.95 -2.96 -4.84
C GLU A 56 22.28 -3.40 -6.27
N MET A 57 21.62 -2.84 -7.30
CA MET A 57 21.91 -3.17 -8.70
C MET A 57 23.36 -2.83 -9.13
N GLU A 58 23.98 -1.79 -8.56
CA GLU A 58 25.38 -1.42 -8.83
C GLU A 58 26.37 -2.37 -8.13
N ASP A 59 26.01 -2.85 -6.94
CA ASP A 59 26.90 -3.61 -6.06
C ASP A 59 26.73 -5.15 -6.16
N ILE A 60 25.67 -5.65 -6.80
CA ILE A 60 25.32 -7.08 -6.79
C ILE A 60 26.22 -7.94 -7.69
N ASP A 61 26.68 -9.07 -7.14
CA ASP A 61 27.18 -10.19 -7.95
C ASP A 61 25.99 -10.98 -8.48
N SER A 62 25.73 -10.90 -9.79
CA SER A 62 24.62 -11.59 -10.45
C SER A 62 24.75 -13.13 -10.40
N ASN A 63 25.91 -13.66 -10.00
CA ASN A 63 26.11 -15.09 -9.75
C ASN A 63 25.76 -15.50 -8.30
N ASN A 64 25.35 -14.55 -7.46
CA ASN A 64 24.92 -14.84 -6.10
C ASN A 64 23.64 -15.71 -6.13
N PRO A 65 23.63 -16.88 -5.47
CA PRO A 65 22.49 -17.78 -5.46
C PRO A 65 21.20 -17.17 -4.86
N PHE A 66 21.32 -16.14 -4.02
CA PHE A 66 20.20 -15.43 -3.39
C PHE A 66 19.69 -14.24 -4.21
N PHE A 67 20.40 -13.84 -5.28
CA PHE A 67 20.03 -12.65 -6.06
C PHE A 67 18.62 -12.76 -6.67
N ARG A 68 18.27 -13.95 -7.16
CA ARG A 68 16.94 -14.20 -7.71
C ARG A 68 15.83 -14.02 -6.66
N GLU A 69 16.04 -14.51 -5.44
CA GLU A 69 15.08 -14.39 -4.34
C GLU A 69 14.91 -12.93 -3.91
N PHE A 70 16.02 -12.19 -3.79
CA PHE A 70 16.02 -10.75 -3.55
C PHE A 70 15.18 -10.00 -4.59
N VAL A 71 15.38 -10.26 -5.89
CA VAL A 71 14.64 -9.57 -6.96
C VAL A 71 13.13 -9.89 -6.90
N TYR A 72 12.74 -11.12 -6.58
CA TYR A 72 11.32 -11.45 -6.44
C TYR A 72 10.67 -10.77 -5.24
N LYS A 73 11.38 -10.70 -4.10
CA LYS A 73 10.91 -9.94 -2.95
C LYS A 73 10.77 -8.45 -3.30
N ALA A 74 11.76 -7.89 -4.00
CA ALA A 74 11.71 -6.52 -4.48
C ALA A 74 10.54 -6.27 -5.44
N GLU A 75 10.22 -7.22 -6.32
CA GLU A 75 9.05 -7.13 -7.21
C GLU A 75 7.75 -7.00 -6.41
N MET A 76 7.57 -7.83 -5.37
CA MET A 76 6.38 -7.79 -4.52
C MET A 76 6.28 -6.49 -3.74
N ASP A 77 7.37 -6.06 -3.10
CA ASP A 77 7.41 -4.85 -2.29
C ASP A 77 7.18 -3.60 -3.16
N VAL A 78 7.84 -3.49 -4.32
CA VAL A 78 7.62 -2.39 -5.26
C VAL A 78 6.17 -2.38 -5.76
N ALA A 79 5.64 -3.53 -6.21
CA ALA A 79 4.29 -3.61 -6.75
C ALA A 79 3.22 -3.16 -5.73
N LYS A 80 3.44 -3.48 -4.46
CA LYS A 80 2.57 -3.13 -3.35
C LYS A 80 2.56 -1.62 -3.08
N THR A 81 3.74 -1.01 -2.93
CA THR A 81 3.85 0.44 -2.75
C THR A 81 3.34 1.21 -3.96
N MET A 82 3.64 0.75 -5.18
CA MET A 82 3.10 1.33 -6.40
C MET A 82 1.57 1.24 -6.47
N GLY A 83 1.01 0.10 -6.07
CA GLY A 83 -0.45 -0.10 -5.99
C GLY A 83 -1.13 0.91 -5.08
N ARG A 84 -0.57 1.16 -3.90
CA ARG A 84 -1.07 2.16 -2.94
C ARG A 84 -1.05 3.57 -3.49
N ILE A 85 0.07 3.96 -4.10
CA ILE A 85 0.21 5.29 -4.70
C ILE A 85 -0.83 5.48 -5.81
N HIS A 86 -1.00 4.50 -6.70
CA HIS A 86 -2.02 4.55 -7.73
C HIS A 86 -3.43 4.59 -7.15
N GLU A 87 -3.69 3.86 -6.07
CA GLU A 87 -4.98 3.93 -5.38
C GLU A 87 -5.21 5.33 -4.81
N ILE A 88 -4.28 5.90 -4.03
CA ILE A 88 -4.39 7.26 -3.49
C ILE A 88 -4.60 8.30 -4.60
N MET A 89 -3.86 8.19 -5.71
CA MET A 89 -4.01 9.07 -6.87
C MET A 89 -5.37 8.88 -7.60
N TYR A 90 -5.82 7.64 -7.75
CA TYR A 90 -7.13 7.37 -8.36
C TYR A 90 -8.27 7.93 -7.49
N LEU A 91 -8.14 7.83 -6.16
CA LEU A 91 -9.12 8.34 -5.21
C LEU A 91 -9.19 9.88 -5.28
N GLY A 92 -8.08 10.59 -5.43
CA GLY A 92 -8.12 12.04 -5.54
C GLY A 92 -8.69 12.61 -6.84
N GLU A 93 -8.90 11.83 -7.91
CA GLU A 93 -9.37 12.33 -9.23
C GLU A 93 -10.91 12.34 -9.45
N LYS A 94 -11.72 11.54 -8.75
CA LYS A 94 -13.13 11.29 -9.15
C LYS A 94 -14.19 12.14 -8.43
N GLY A 95 -14.28 13.46 -8.65
CA GLY A 95 -15.19 14.42 -7.97
C GLY A 95 -16.74 14.26 -8.03
N THR A 96 -17.37 13.65 -7.00
CA THR A 96 -18.81 13.77 -6.57
C THR A 96 -18.95 13.30 -5.11
N ASP A 97 -19.15 14.18 -4.11
CA ASP A 97 -18.56 14.05 -2.73
C ASP A 97 -17.77 12.74 -2.54
N PRO A 98 -16.66 12.67 -3.28
CA PRO A 98 -16.10 11.40 -3.76
C PRO A 98 -15.53 10.58 -2.63
N ASN A 99 -15.19 11.28 -1.56
CA ASN A 99 -14.65 10.82 -0.30
C ASN A 99 -15.46 9.68 0.31
N TYR A 100 -16.80 9.75 0.30
CA TYR A 100 -17.62 8.73 0.99
C TYR A 100 -17.63 7.38 0.24
N VAL A 101 -17.94 7.40 -1.06
CA VAL A 101 -18.03 6.17 -1.87
C VAL A 101 -16.64 5.55 -2.04
N GLN A 102 -15.61 6.39 -2.14
CA GLN A 102 -14.22 5.96 -2.25
C GLN A 102 -13.67 5.36 -0.96
N LEU A 103 -13.98 5.93 0.21
CA LEU A 103 -13.61 5.34 1.50
C LEU A 103 -14.28 3.97 1.70
N LEU A 104 -15.54 3.82 1.28
CA LEU A 104 -16.20 2.51 1.29
C LEU A 104 -15.47 1.49 0.40
N HIS A 105 -15.02 1.88 -0.80
CA HIS A 105 -14.25 0.99 -1.68
C HIS A 105 -12.88 0.62 -1.09
N LEU A 106 -12.18 1.56 -0.47
CA LEU A 106 -10.89 1.31 0.20
C LEU A 106 -11.05 0.31 1.35
N MET A 107 -12.09 0.49 2.18
CA MET A 107 -12.45 -0.45 3.24
C MET A 107 -12.74 -1.85 2.69
N ASP A 108 -13.46 -1.94 1.57
CA ASP A 108 -13.81 -3.22 0.97
C ASP A 108 -12.60 -3.94 0.36
N ALA A 109 -11.70 -3.21 -0.29
CA ALA A 109 -10.46 -3.74 -0.83
C ALA A 109 -9.55 -4.28 0.29
N LEU A 110 -9.40 -3.52 1.37
CA LEU A 110 -8.57 -3.91 2.51
C LEU A 110 -9.11 -5.15 3.23
N LYS A 111 -10.42 -5.21 3.46
CA LYS A 111 -11.06 -6.42 3.99
C LYS A 111 -10.86 -7.62 3.07
N THR A 112 -11.08 -7.45 1.76
CA THR A 112 -10.94 -8.53 0.78
C THR A 112 -9.52 -9.11 0.80
N ARG A 113 -8.51 -8.23 0.83
CA ARG A 113 -7.11 -8.62 0.96
C ARG A 113 -6.85 -9.35 2.29
N ALA A 114 -7.27 -8.77 3.41
CA ALA A 114 -7.10 -9.39 4.73
C ALA A 114 -7.76 -10.79 4.82
N TYR A 115 -8.93 -10.98 4.19
CA TYR A 115 -9.57 -12.30 4.09
C TYR A 115 -8.76 -13.29 3.25
N ALA A 116 -8.14 -12.85 2.16
CA ALA A 116 -7.23 -13.69 1.37
C ALA A 116 -5.98 -14.07 2.17
N ASP A 117 -5.43 -13.12 2.92
CA ASP A 117 -4.28 -13.31 3.79
C ASP A 117 -4.59 -14.35 4.88
N ILE A 118 -5.74 -14.26 5.56
CA ILE A 118 -6.21 -15.30 6.50
C ILE A 118 -6.20 -16.69 5.86
N GLY A 119 -6.75 -16.80 4.64
CA GLY A 119 -6.77 -18.07 3.91
C GLY A 119 -5.37 -18.64 3.69
N ASN A 120 -4.42 -17.78 3.31
CA ASN A 120 -3.02 -18.16 3.14
C ASN A 120 -2.37 -18.61 4.46
N LEU A 121 -2.63 -17.90 5.56
CA LEU A 121 -2.09 -18.21 6.89
C LEU A 121 -2.58 -19.54 7.45
N PHE A 122 -3.87 -19.85 7.25
CA PHE A 122 -4.40 -21.15 7.63
C PHE A 122 -3.73 -22.29 6.84
N MET A 123 -3.48 -22.10 5.54
CA MET A 123 -2.77 -23.10 4.73
C MET A 123 -1.33 -23.36 5.22
N HIS A 124 -0.71 -22.39 5.88
CA HIS A 124 0.65 -22.49 6.43
C HIS A 124 0.69 -22.77 7.94
N GLY A 125 -0.45 -23.10 8.58
CA GLY A 125 -0.51 -23.47 10.00
C GLY A 125 -0.28 -22.32 10.98
N LYS A 126 -0.42 -21.05 10.54
CA LYS A 126 -0.15 -19.83 11.32
C LYS A 126 -1.45 -19.28 11.93
N ALA A 127 -2.06 -20.05 12.82
CA ALA A 127 -3.41 -19.76 13.36
C ALA A 127 -3.47 -18.50 14.24
N ASP A 128 -2.41 -18.21 15.01
CA ASP A 128 -2.37 -17.04 15.89
C ASP A 128 -2.30 -15.73 15.08
N GLN A 129 -1.52 -15.72 14.00
CA GLN A 129 -1.44 -14.56 13.10
C GLN A 129 -2.72 -14.38 12.28
N ALA A 130 -3.38 -15.48 11.89
CA ALA A 130 -4.70 -15.41 11.26
C ALA A 130 -5.74 -14.75 12.20
N GLN A 131 -5.61 -14.95 13.51
CA GLN A 131 -6.46 -14.27 14.49
C GLN A 131 -6.15 -12.77 14.58
N THR A 132 -4.88 -12.35 14.53
CA THR A 132 -4.52 -10.92 14.47
C THR A 132 -5.10 -10.24 13.22
N ILE A 133 -4.99 -10.86 12.05
CA ILE A 133 -5.59 -10.32 10.82
C ILE A 133 -7.12 -10.24 10.94
N LYS A 134 -7.76 -11.22 11.59
CA LYS A 134 -9.20 -11.19 11.83
C LYS A 134 -9.62 -10.03 12.73
N ASP A 135 -8.81 -9.68 13.72
CA ASP A 135 -9.06 -8.53 14.59
C ASP A 135 -8.92 -7.21 13.82
N GLU A 136 -7.98 -7.11 12.88
CA GLU A 136 -7.84 -5.97 11.97
C GLU A 136 -9.06 -5.83 11.05
N ILE A 137 -9.60 -6.93 10.51
CA ILE A 137 -10.85 -6.90 9.73
C ILE A 137 -12.00 -6.31 10.53
N LEU A 138 -12.15 -6.70 11.81
CA LEU A 138 -13.21 -6.18 12.68
C LEU A 138 -13.07 -4.67 12.92
N GLN A 139 -11.84 -4.17 13.02
CA GLN A 139 -11.58 -2.74 13.17
C GLN A 139 -11.94 -1.96 11.88
N ILE A 140 -11.62 -2.52 10.71
CA ILE A 140 -12.02 -1.94 9.41
C ILE A 140 -13.56 -1.94 9.27
N GLU A 141 -14.24 -3.02 9.66
CA GLU A 141 -15.71 -3.08 9.66
C GLU A 141 -16.34 -2.04 10.59
N GLU A 142 -15.72 -1.75 11.72
CA GLU A 142 -16.18 -0.71 12.64
C GLU A 142 -15.96 0.70 12.05
N LEU A 143 -14.84 0.93 11.37
CA LEU A 143 -14.63 2.17 10.61
C LEU A 143 -15.68 2.34 9.50
N GLU A 144 -16.04 1.26 8.81
CA GLU A 144 -17.09 1.29 7.80
C GLU A 144 -18.46 1.66 8.40
N ARG A 145 -18.78 1.16 9.60
CA ARG A 145 -20.00 1.55 10.32
C ARG A 145 -19.97 3.02 10.73
N GLN A 146 -18.83 3.50 11.23
CA GLN A 146 -18.65 4.90 11.60
C GLN A 146 -18.82 5.80 10.38
N LEU A 147 -18.17 5.48 9.26
CA LEU A 147 -18.32 6.16 7.99
C LEU A 147 -19.80 6.19 7.57
N LYS A 148 -20.49 5.05 7.59
CA LYS A 148 -21.92 4.98 7.25
C LYS A 148 -22.82 5.82 8.15
N SER A 149 -22.44 6.04 9.41
CA SER A 149 -23.19 6.87 10.36
C SER A 149 -23.10 8.38 10.10
N THR A 150 -22.16 8.83 9.26
CA THR A 150 -21.93 10.26 8.94
C THR A 150 -22.99 10.91 8.04
N ASN A 151 -24.05 10.18 7.64
CA ASN A 151 -25.08 10.67 6.72
C ASN A 151 -24.53 11.28 5.41
N PHE A 152 -23.44 10.71 4.88
CA PHE A 152 -22.85 11.09 3.58
C PHE A 152 -22.30 12.53 3.52
N ASN A 153 -22.17 13.22 4.65
CA ASN A 153 -21.56 14.55 4.74
C ASN A 153 -20.23 14.44 5.49
N LEU A 154 -19.15 14.20 4.76
CA LEU A 154 -17.80 14.18 5.34
C LEU A 154 -17.19 15.56 5.26
N THR A 155 -16.71 16.06 6.39
CA THR A 155 -15.76 17.19 6.34
C THR A 155 -14.42 16.67 5.82
N PRO A 156 -13.60 17.54 5.19
CA PRO A 156 -12.25 17.15 4.77
C PRO A 156 -11.41 16.55 5.90
N GLU A 157 -11.51 17.10 7.11
CA GLU A 157 -10.80 16.63 8.30
C GLU A 157 -11.25 15.22 8.75
N THR A 158 -12.55 14.93 8.68
CA THR A 158 -13.06 13.59 8.99
C THR A 158 -12.67 12.58 7.92
N ALA A 159 -12.69 12.97 6.64
CA ALA A 159 -12.23 12.10 5.55
C ALA A 159 -10.75 11.74 5.70
N GLU A 160 -9.88 12.71 6.01
CA GLU A 160 -8.45 12.49 6.27
C GLU A 160 -8.24 11.50 7.42
N GLN A 161 -8.96 11.68 8.53
CA GLN A 161 -8.88 10.75 9.67
C GLN A 161 -9.29 9.31 9.30
N PHE A 162 -10.28 9.13 8.42
CA PHE A 162 -10.63 7.80 7.95
C PHE A 162 -9.52 7.21 7.09
N VAL A 163 -8.94 7.98 6.16
CA VAL A 163 -7.84 7.52 5.31
C VAL A 163 -6.62 7.14 6.15
N GLU A 164 -6.21 7.99 7.09
CA GLU A 164 -5.05 7.71 7.95
C GLU A 164 -5.22 6.40 8.70
N LYS A 165 -6.39 6.17 9.32
CA LYS A 165 -6.69 4.91 10.00
C LYS A 165 -6.69 3.73 9.03
N MET A 166 -7.24 3.88 7.83
CA MET A 166 -7.22 2.82 6.82
C MET A 166 -5.79 2.44 6.39
N LEU A 167 -4.91 3.43 6.20
CA LEU A 167 -3.49 3.19 5.90
C LEU A 167 -2.73 2.57 7.08
N GLU A 168 -3.10 2.90 8.32
CA GLU A 168 -2.56 2.25 9.51
C GLU A 168 -2.96 0.77 9.58
N HIS A 169 -4.24 0.45 9.38
CA HIS A 169 -4.70 -0.93 9.28
C HIS A 169 -4.01 -1.69 8.16
N GLU A 170 -3.86 -1.05 7.00
CA GLU A 170 -3.13 -1.68 5.91
C GLU A 170 -1.68 -1.96 6.28
N ARG A 171 -0.96 -0.99 6.87
CA ARG A 171 0.42 -1.19 7.33
C ARG A 171 0.51 -2.32 8.36
N HIS A 172 -0.41 -2.41 9.31
CA HIS A 172 -0.44 -3.52 10.28
C HIS A 172 -0.63 -4.86 9.58
N LEU A 173 -1.56 -4.96 8.63
CA LEU A 173 -1.76 -6.16 7.82
C LEU A 173 -0.47 -6.56 7.08
N GLU A 174 0.30 -5.59 6.58
CA GLU A 174 1.62 -5.87 5.99
C GLU A 174 2.65 -6.35 7.01
N GLU A 175 2.72 -5.72 8.17
CA GLU A 175 3.67 -6.06 9.22
C GLU A 175 3.41 -7.48 9.74
N GLU A 176 2.15 -7.87 9.90
CA GLU A 176 1.77 -9.22 10.30
C GLU A 176 2.17 -10.25 9.22
N LEU A 177 1.88 -9.99 7.94
CA LEU A 177 2.37 -10.83 6.84
C LEU A 177 3.91 -10.92 6.81
N TYR A 178 4.60 -9.81 7.03
CA TYR A 178 6.06 -9.78 7.01
C TYR A 178 6.69 -10.59 8.15
N LYS A 179 6.13 -10.52 9.37
CA LYS A 179 6.55 -11.38 10.49
C LYS A 179 6.43 -12.85 10.13
N ILE A 180 5.42 -13.22 9.35
CA ILE A 180 5.17 -14.60 8.93
C ILE A 180 6.21 -15.08 7.93
N GLU A 181 6.66 -14.20 7.02
CA GLU A 181 7.73 -14.49 6.06
C GLU A 181 9.11 -14.64 6.73
N GLN A 182 9.34 -14.02 7.88
CA GLN A 182 10.62 -14.14 8.62
C GLN A 182 10.70 -15.36 9.56
N ASP A 183 9.56 -15.98 9.90
CA ASP A 183 9.46 -17.17 10.77
C ASP A 183 9.50 -18.50 9.97
N ASN A 184 9.77 -18.45 8.66
CA ASN A 184 10.00 -19.60 7.78
C ASN A 184 11.47 -19.70 7.40
#